data_AF-A0A954N5D6-F1
#
_entry.id   AF-A0A954N5D6-F1
#
_cell.length_a   1.000
_cell.length_b   1.000
_cell.length_c   1.000
_cell.angle_alpha   90.00
_cell.angle_beta   90.00
_cell.angle_gamma   90.00
#
_symmetry.space_group_name_H-M   'P 1'
#
loop_
_entity.id
_entity.type
_entity.pdbx_description
1 polymer ?
#
loop_
_entity_poly.entity_id
_entity_poly.type
_entity_poly.pdbx_seq_one_letter_code
_entity_poly.pdbx_strand_id
1 'polypeptide(L)'
;MPSISHVLSRSLFVLLFLFTASCGFADEPKFTEVNGVRWYDARDLGLEGRGWTDVAAPYDRLPERAKGVVRDAVWSLSRHSAGIAVRFVTSSKVIHAQWTLTSSRLEMTHMPATGVS
;
A
#
# COMPACT_ATOMS: atom_id res chain seq x y z
N MET A 1 7.51 41.84 -44.39
CA MET A 1 7.24 40.39 -44.41
C MET A 1 8.01 39.76 -43.25
N PRO A 2 7.36 39.38 -42.13
CA PRO A 2 8.06 38.75 -41.02
C PRO A 2 8.48 37.32 -41.43
N SER A 3 9.77 37.01 -41.25
CA SER A 3 10.37 35.73 -41.60
C SER A 3 9.74 34.57 -40.80
N ILE A 4 9.25 33.57 -41.53
CA ILE A 4 8.62 32.33 -41.04
C ILE A 4 9.49 31.53 -40.05
N SER A 5 10.81 31.76 -40.03
CA SER A 5 11.77 31.08 -39.15
C SER A 5 11.62 31.36 -37.66
N HIS A 6 11.15 32.56 -37.27
CA HIS A 6 11.00 32.92 -35.85
C HIS A 6 9.70 32.37 -35.23
N VAL A 7 8.68 32.09 -36.05
CA VAL A 7 7.40 31.54 -35.60
C VAL A 7 7.52 30.04 -35.33
N LEU A 8 8.26 29.30 -36.16
CA LEU A 8 8.52 27.87 -35.95
C LEU A 8 9.34 27.58 -34.68
N SER A 9 10.37 28.39 -34.38
CA SER A 9 11.21 28.21 -33.19
C SER A 9 10.46 28.47 -31.89
N ARG A 10 9.53 29.43 -31.87
CA ARG A 10 8.69 29.73 -30.69
C ARG A 10 7.58 28.70 -30.47
N SER A 11 6.95 28.18 -31.54
CA SER A 11 5.93 27.12 -31.42
C SER A 11 6.51 25.76 -31.04
N LEU A 12 7.72 25.43 -31.50
CA LEU A 12 8.39 24.17 -31.13
C LEU A 12 8.86 24.17 -29.67
N PHE A 13 9.24 25.32 -29.12
CA PHE A 13 9.64 25.45 -27.71
C PHE A 13 8.46 25.39 -26.73
N VAL A 14 7.30 25.91 -27.12
CA VAL A 14 6.06 25.84 -26.32
C VAL A 14 5.48 24.43 -26.29
N LEU A 15 5.59 23.67 -27.40
CA LEU A 15 5.20 22.25 -27.44
C LEU A 15 6.14 21.34 -26.63
N LEU A 16 7.42 21.70 -26.50
CA LEU A 16 8.38 20.95 -25.68
C LEU A 16 8.16 21.18 -24.16
N PHE A 17 7.66 22.34 -23.75
CA PHE A 17 7.33 22.64 -22.35
C PHE A 17 6.04 21.98 -21.86
N LEU A 18 5.12 21.62 -22.77
CA LEU A 18 3.86 20.95 -22.42
C LEU A 18 4.01 19.43 -22.22
N PHE A 19 5.12 18.82 -22.68
CA PHE A 19 5.33 17.37 -22.54
C PHE A 19 6.01 16.96 -21.22
N THR A 20 6.70 17.88 -20.53
CA THR A 20 7.40 17.58 -19.26
C THR A 20 6.52 17.68 -18.02
N ALA A 21 5.28 18.16 -18.12
CA ALA A 21 4.42 18.40 -16.97
C ALA A 21 3.56 17.18 -16.54
N SER A 22 3.58 16.07 -17.29
CA SER A 22 2.74 14.89 -16.98
C SER A 22 3.45 13.77 -16.22
N CYS A 23 4.67 13.99 -15.70
CA CYS A 23 5.23 13.06 -14.72
C CYS A 23 4.49 13.29 -13.39
N GLY A 24 3.39 12.57 -13.19
CA GLY A 24 2.64 12.59 -11.94
C GLY A 24 3.58 12.25 -10.79
N PHE A 25 3.87 13.23 -9.93
CA PHE A 25 4.41 12.96 -8.62
C PHE A 25 3.39 12.09 -7.89
N ALA A 26 3.69 10.82 -7.71
CA ALA A 26 2.98 10.02 -6.73
C ALA A 26 3.18 10.70 -5.37
N ASP A 27 2.10 10.97 -4.66
CA ASP A 27 2.18 11.54 -3.32
C ASP A 27 3.08 10.67 -2.45
N GLU A 28 4.05 11.28 -1.78
CA GLU A 28 4.86 10.58 -0.79
C GLU A 28 3.94 10.08 0.34
N PRO A 29 4.14 8.85 0.83
CA PRO A 29 3.33 8.33 1.93
C PRO A 29 3.56 9.19 3.17
N LYS A 30 2.46 9.57 3.82
CA LYS A 30 2.51 10.36 5.05
C LYS A 30 3.21 9.58 6.14
N PHE A 31 4.00 10.26 6.96
CA PHE A 31 4.67 9.66 8.10
C PHE A 31 4.55 10.50 9.36
N THR A 32 4.71 9.84 10.50
CA THR A 32 4.84 10.48 11.82
C THR A 32 6.22 10.19 12.35
N GLU A 33 6.93 11.20 12.84
CA GLU A 33 8.25 11.02 13.43
C GLU A 33 8.16 10.96 14.96
N VAL A 34 8.74 9.89 15.54
CA VAL A 34 8.81 9.70 16.99
C VAL A 34 10.20 9.20 17.34
N ASN A 35 10.92 9.92 18.20
CA ASN A 35 12.29 9.57 18.63
C ASN A 35 13.27 9.31 17.46
N GLY A 36 13.15 10.09 16.37
CA GLY A 36 13.99 9.93 15.17
C GLY A 36 13.62 8.74 14.28
N VAL A 37 12.52 8.04 14.57
CA VAL A 37 11.97 6.98 13.70
C VAL A 37 10.77 7.53 12.93
N ARG A 38 10.81 7.41 11.60
CA ARG A 38 9.68 7.72 10.71
C ARG A 38 8.75 6.51 10.62
N TRP A 39 7.53 6.67 11.12
CA TRP A 39 6.47 5.67 11.08
C TRP A 39 5.53 5.93 9.90
N TYR A 40 5.35 4.92 9.06
CA TYR A 40 4.42 4.93 7.93
C TYR A 40 3.29 3.95 8.21
N ASP A 41 2.08 4.28 7.78
CA ASP A 41 0.99 3.31 7.77
C ASP A 41 1.24 2.29 6.65
N ALA A 42 1.26 1.00 6.99
CA ALA A 42 1.46 -0.07 6.04
C ALA A 42 0.43 -0.08 4.90
N ARG A 43 -0.77 0.48 5.12
CA ARG A 43 -1.82 0.62 4.11
C ARG A 43 -1.42 1.59 3.00
N ASP A 44 -0.59 2.58 3.31
CA ASP A 44 -0.14 3.61 2.38
C ASP A 44 1.09 3.18 1.58
N LEU A 45 1.79 2.12 2.01
CA LEU A 45 2.99 1.59 1.34
C LEU A 45 2.67 0.63 0.18
N GLY A 46 1.45 0.07 0.15
CA GLY A 46 1.02 -0.89 -0.86
C GLY A 46 0.88 -2.30 -0.28
N LEU A 47 -0.38 -2.74 -0.17
CA LEU A 47 -0.75 -4.08 0.26
C LEU A 47 -0.93 -5.03 -0.92
N GLU A 48 -0.15 -6.09 -0.94
CA GLU A 48 -0.17 -7.17 -1.94
C GLU A 48 -0.82 -8.44 -1.39
N GLY A 49 -1.10 -9.39 -2.29
CA GLY A 49 -1.65 -10.71 -1.91
C GLY A 49 -3.13 -10.70 -1.54
N ARG A 50 -3.84 -9.59 -1.78
CA ARG A 50 -5.28 -9.48 -1.60
C ARG A 50 -6.02 -9.75 -2.91
N GLY A 51 -7.04 -10.60 -2.84
CA GLY A 51 -7.92 -10.86 -3.99
C GLY A 51 -9.03 -9.82 -4.18
N TRP A 52 -9.31 -9.00 -3.17
CA TRP A 52 -10.45 -8.08 -3.13
C TRP A 52 -10.07 -6.76 -2.46
N THR A 53 -10.82 -5.71 -2.79
CA THR A 53 -10.67 -4.36 -2.20
C THR A 53 -11.83 -4.00 -1.27
N ASP A 54 -13.00 -4.60 -1.45
CA ASP A 54 -14.23 -4.41 -0.69
C ASP A 54 -14.24 -5.25 0.60
N VAL A 55 -13.20 -5.11 1.42
CA VAL A 55 -12.98 -5.90 2.65
C VAL A 55 -13.46 -5.17 3.91
N ALA A 56 -13.91 -5.92 4.92
CA ALA A 56 -14.40 -5.33 6.17
C ALA A 56 -13.28 -4.75 7.05
N ALA A 57 -12.11 -5.41 7.09
CA ALA A 57 -10.89 -4.90 7.71
C ALA A 57 -9.72 -4.90 6.71
N PRO A 58 -8.69 -4.04 6.92
CA PRO A 58 -7.63 -3.81 5.92
C PRO A 58 -6.84 -5.06 5.49
N TYR A 59 -6.75 -6.05 6.39
CA TYR A 59 -5.99 -7.29 6.22
C TYR A 59 -6.88 -8.53 6.12
N ASP A 60 -8.18 -8.37 5.85
CA ASP A 60 -9.07 -9.49 5.58
C ASP A 60 -8.85 -10.05 4.17
N ARG A 61 -9.07 -11.36 4.03
CA ARG A 61 -8.89 -12.06 2.75
C ARG A 61 -10.17 -12.19 1.94
N LEU A 62 -11.34 -12.01 2.53
CA LEU A 62 -12.63 -12.08 1.82
C LEU A 62 -13.33 -10.72 1.83
N PRO A 63 -14.12 -10.43 0.80
CA PRO A 63 -14.88 -9.20 0.75
C PRO A 63 -16.01 -9.23 1.80
N GLU A 64 -16.41 -8.05 2.28
CA GLU A 64 -17.43 -7.90 3.32
C GLU A 64 -18.75 -8.57 2.94
N ARG A 65 -19.13 -8.51 1.66
CA ARG A 65 -20.32 -9.17 1.11
C ARG A 65 -20.36 -10.69 1.30
N ALA A 66 -19.24 -11.34 1.61
CA ALA A 66 -19.20 -12.77 1.90
C ALA A 66 -19.73 -13.11 3.31
N LYS A 67 -19.81 -12.12 4.21
CA LYS A 67 -20.31 -12.28 5.57
C LYS A 67 -21.77 -12.73 5.57
N GLY A 68 -22.07 -13.84 6.24
CA GLY A 68 -23.41 -14.43 6.28
C GLY A 68 -23.81 -15.23 5.03
N VAL A 69 -22.99 -15.18 3.96
CA VAL A 69 -23.14 -16.05 2.79
C VAL A 69 -22.31 -17.31 2.95
N VAL A 70 -21.07 -17.17 3.43
CA VAL A 70 -20.21 -18.31 3.78
C VAL A 70 -20.48 -18.75 5.21
N ARG A 71 -20.15 -20.01 5.53
CA ARG A 71 -20.21 -20.51 6.92
C ARG A 71 -19.36 -19.67 7.86
N ASP A 72 -19.82 -19.52 9.10
CA ASP A 72 -19.17 -18.72 10.14
C ASP A 72 -17.71 -19.09 10.40
N ALA A 73 -17.36 -20.39 10.33
CA ALA A 73 -15.97 -20.83 10.49
C ALA A 73 -15.08 -20.36 9.32
N VAL A 74 -15.61 -20.31 8.09
CA VAL A 74 -14.87 -19.79 6.92
C VAL A 74 -14.71 -18.28 7.02
N TRP A 75 -15.77 -17.58 7.42
CA TRP A 75 -15.72 -16.15 7.67
C TRP A 75 -14.70 -15.79 8.77
N SER A 76 -14.70 -16.54 9.88
CA SER A 76 -13.72 -16.35 10.95
C SER A 76 -12.29 -16.55 10.44
N LEU A 77 -12.05 -17.59 9.63
CA LEU A 77 -10.73 -17.87 9.07
C LEU A 77 -10.29 -16.87 7.99
N SER A 78 -11.23 -16.22 7.28
CA SER A 78 -10.87 -15.22 6.27
C SER A 78 -10.28 -13.95 6.86
N ARG A 79 -10.46 -13.71 8.16
CA ARG A 79 -9.89 -12.54 8.85
C ARG A 79 -8.43 -12.70 9.28
N HIS A 80 -7.81 -13.86 9.03
CA HIS A 80 -6.36 -14.01 9.17
C HIS A 80 -5.66 -13.45 7.92
N SER A 81 -4.60 -12.68 8.12
CA SER A 81 -3.80 -11.99 7.09
C SER A 81 -2.86 -12.91 6.29
N ALA A 82 -3.14 -14.21 6.24
CA ALA A 82 -2.28 -15.19 5.58
C ALA A 82 -2.09 -14.87 4.09
N GLY A 83 -0.84 -14.70 3.67
CA GLY A 83 -0.48 -14.40 2.28
C GLY A 83 -0.56 -12.92 1.89
N ILE A 84 -0.97 -12.03 2.79
CA ILE A 84 -0.91 -10.57 2.58
C ILE A 84 0.50 -10.08 2.89
N ALA A 85 1.04 -9.21 2.05
CA ALA A 85 2.36 -8.62 2.23
C ALA A 85 2.35 -7.12 2.01
N VAL A 86 3.28 -6.41 2.64
CA VAL A 86 3.55 -4.99 2.38
C VAL A 86 4.86 -4.92 1.61
N ARG A 87 4.82 -4.34 0.41
CA ARG A 87 6.03 -4.15 -0.40
C ARG A 87 6.48 -2.69 -0.31
N PHE A 88 7.71 -2.47 0.10
CA PHE A 88 8.31 -1.14 0.14
C PHE A 88 9.80 -1.20 -0.22
N VAL A 89 10.36 -0.07 -0.60
CA VAL A 89 11.80 0.10 -0.88
C VAL A 89 12.34 1.19 0.04
N THR A 90 13.46 0.93 0.71
CA THR A 90 14.08 1.89 1.63
C THR A 90 15.60 1.82 1.56
N SER A 91 16.26 2.96 1.74
CA SER A 91 17.71 3.06 1.96
C SER A 91 18.09 3.04 3.45
N SER A 92 17.10 2.90 4.34
CA SER A 92 17.34 2.81 5.78
C SER A 92 18.14 1.57 6.14
N LYS A 93 19.08 1.73 7.07
CA LYS A 93 19.87 0.60 7.62
C LYS A 93 19.12 -0.15 8.72
N VAL A 94 18.03 0.41 9.23
CA VAL A 94 17.24 -0.13 10.35
C VAL A 94 15.76 -0.10 9.98
N ILE A 95 15.06 -1.20 10.24
CA ILE A 95 13.63 -1.34 9.98
C ILE A 95 12.94 -1.67 11.31
N HIS A 96 11.91 -0.89 11.63
CA HIS A 96 11.00 -1.14 12.74
C HIS A 96 9.64 -1.54 12.19
N ALA A 97 8.98 -2.47 12.88
CA ALA A 97 7.61 -2.85 12.60
C ALA A 97 6.82 -2.82 13.91
N GLN A 98 5.60 -2.29 13.85
CA GLN A 98 4.65 -2.32 14.95
C GLN A 98 3.30 -2.74 14.38
N TRP A 99 2.62 -3.64 15.09
CA TRP A 99 1.32 -4.12 14.69
C TRP A 99 0.46 -4.40 15.92
N THR A 100 -0.84 -4.48 15.70
CA THR A 100 -1.83 -4.88 16.71
C THR A 100 -2.56 -6.10 16.20
N LEU A 101 -2.72 -7.08 17.07
CA LEU A 101 -3.37 -8.35 16.76
C LEU A 101 -4.84 -8.30 17.13
N THR A 102 -5.68 -8.89 16.29
CA THR A 102 -7.11 -9.03 16.58
C THR A 102 -7.40 -10.24 17.47
N SER A 103 -6.48 -11.20 17.53
CA SER A 103 -6.57 -12.43 18.32
C SER A 103 -5.64 -12.33 19.51
N SER A 104 -6.12 -12.68 20.70
CA SER A 104 -5.28 -12.88 21.89
C SER A 104 -4.50 -14.20 21.86
N ARG A 105 -4.92 -15.14 20.99
CA ARG A 105 -4.23 -16.41 20.81
C ARG A 105 -3.04 -16.20 19.88
N LEU A 106 -1.86 -16.10 20.48
CA LEU A 106 -0.62 -15.81 19.77
C LEU A 106 -0.04 -17.03 19.06
N GLU A 107 -0.35 -18.24 19.52
CA GLU A 107 0.26 -19.48 19.05
C GLU A 107 -0.70 -20.68 19.06
N MET A 108 -0.26 -21.77 18.46
CA MET A 108 -0.94 -23.06 18.52
C MET A 108 0.07 -24.13 18.95
N THR A 109 -0.41 -25.23 19.55
CA THR A 109 0.46 -26.31 20.01
C THR A 109 1.39 -26.84 18.92
N HIS A 110 1.01 -26.73 17.65
CA HIS A 110 1.76 -27.17 16.48
C HIS A 110 2.31 -26.01 15.62
N MET A 111 2.20 -24.75 16.06
CA MET A 111 2.65 -23.59 15.30
C MET A 111 3.16 -22.47 16.23
N PRO A 112 4.42 -22.00 16.06
CA PRO A 112 5.00 -20.98 16.92
C PRO A 112 4.33 -19.62 16.75
N ALA A 113 4.49 -18.74 17.74
CA ALA A 113 3.89 -17.41 17.73
C ALA A 113 4.24 -16.59 16.48
N THR A 114 5.49 -16.66 16.02
CA THR A 114 5.97 -15.97 14.81
C THR A 114 5.32 -16.47 13.51
N GLY A 115 4.68 -17.63 13.52
CA GLY A 115 3.95 -18.17 12.36
C GLY A 115 2.46 -17.83 12.37
N VAL A 116 1.89 -17.51 13.53
CA VAL A 116 0.46 -17.23 13.71
C VAL A 116 0.19 -15.73 13.81
N SER A 117 1.12 -14.98 14.41
CA SER A 117 0.93 -13.61 14.93
C SER A 117 2.08 -12.67 14.60
#